data_AF-A0A6S7JA98-F1
#
_entry.id   AF-A0A6S7JA98-F1
#
_cell.length_a   1.000
_cell.length_b   1.000
_cell.length_c   1.000
_cell.angle_alpha   90.00
_cell.angle_beta   90.00
_cell.angle_gamma   90.00
#
_symmetry.space_group_name_H-M   'P 1'
#
loop_
_entity.id
_entity.type
_entity.pdbx_description
1 polymer ?
#
loop_
_entity_poly.entity_id
_entity_poly.type
_entity_poly.pdbx_seq_one_letter_code
_entity_poly.pdbx_strand_id
1 'polypeptide(L)'
;MEQHLEVIVDVEVVDKRETGGVSTNMEVFGLKKILERIVGQIMVSEIVTDASAAVIALVRKMKDKYPDDFSHLFHALDIWHKSVKLTKKLAKAAKVKGCETVSQWSEPIRNHFWFVCQNSNGDEEKLKDDWFGVLHHIAGEHEWIDGECQHGPLVASETEKTYLDKNSKAMEAVRKVILDQRFVKSLYHY
;
A
#
# COMPACT_ATOMS: atom_id res chain seq x y z
N MET A 1 5.78 -1.42 -12.42
CA MET A 1 7.00 -1.98 -13.05
C MET A 1 8.14 -1.65 -12.10
N GLU A 2 8.62 -2.62 -11.31
CA GLU A 2 9.85 -2.41 -10.53
C GLU A 2 10.96 -2.06 -11.51
N GLN A 3 11.46 -0.82 -11.46
CA GLN A 3 12.61 -0.42 -12.23
C GLN A 3 13.84 -0.95 -11.50
N HIS A 4 14.22 -2.20 -11.76
CA HIS A 4 15.49 -2.73 -11.28
C HIS A 4 16.55 -2.46 -12.34
N LEU A 5 17.36 -1.43 -12.10
CA LEU A 5 18.73 -1.46 -12.57
C LEU A 5 19.42 -2.58 -11.80
N GLU A 6 20.06 -3.54 -12.47
CA GLU A 6 20.80 -4.64 -11.82
C GLU A 6 22.10 -4.13 -11.17
N VAL A 7 22.00 -3.08 -10.36
CA VAL A 7 23.11 -2.32 -9.78
C VAL A 7 22.84 -2.16 -8.29
N ILE A 8 23.83 -2.53 -7.49
CA ILE A 8 23.86 -2.27 -6.06
C ILE A 8 24.78 -1.07 -5.82
N VAL A 9 24.23 0.02 -5.29
CA VAL A 9 24.96 1.27 -5.04
C VAL A 9 25.64 1.26 -3.67
N ASP A 10 24.96 0.75 -2.64
CA ASP A 10 25.48 0.68 -1.28
C ASP A 10 24.89 -0.54 -0.56
N VAL A 11 25.65 -1.10 0.39
CA VAL A 11 25.23 -2.18 1.28
C VAL A 11 25.78 -1.89 2.68
N GLU A 12 24.92 -1.97 3.69
CA GLU A 12 25.33 -1.89 5.10
C GLU A 12 25.08 -3.21 5.81
N VAL A 13 26.12 -3.72 6.48
CA VAL A 13 26.03 -4.88 7.36
C VAL A 13 26.19 -4.38 8.78
N VAL A 14 25.16 -4.57 9.59
CA VAL A 14 25.16 -4.17 11.01
C VAL A 14 25.30 -5.40 11.88
N ASP A 15 26.17 -5.33 12.89
CA ASP A 15 26.23 -6.31 13.97
C ASP A 15 25.37 -5.84 15.16
N LYS A 16 24.66 -6.76 15.81
CA LYS A 16 23.82 -6.44 16.99
C LYS A 16 24.58 -5.74 18.13
N ARG A 17 25.91 -5.91 18.22
CA ARG A 17 26.75 -5.25 19.21
C ARG A 17 26.81 -3.74 18.98
N GLU A 18 26.70 -3.28 17.75
CA GLU A 18 26.64 -1.86 17.40
C GLU A 18 25.33 -1.20 17.86
N THR A 19 24.29 -1.99 18.11
CA THR A 19 22.98 -1.51 18.57
C THR A 19 22.72 -1.82 20.04
N GLY A 20 23.78 -2.00 20.84
CA GLY A 20 23.67 -2.28 22.27
C GLY A 20 23.05 -3.66 22.58
N GLY A 21 23.15 -4.60 21.62
CA GLY A 21 22.58 -5.94 21.75
C GLY A 21 21.10 -6.04 21.36
N VAL A 22 20.47 -4.96 20.89
CA VAL A 22 19.05 -4.92 20.53
C VAL A 22 18.87 -5.10 19.03
N SER A 23 18.44 -6.29 18.61
CA SER A 23 18.32 -6.65 17.18
C SER A 23 17.29 -5.82 16.43
N THR A 24 16.20 -5.41 17.08
CA THR A 24 15.14 -4.59 16.46
C THR A 24 15.63 -3.20 16.03
N ASN A 25 16.77 -2.75 16.55
CA ASN A 25 17.36 -1.45 16.19
C ASN A 25 18.31 -1.57 14.99
N MET A 26 18.69 -2.78 14.57
CA MET A 26 19.69 -2.99 13.52
C MET A 26 19.22 -2.44 12.17
N GLU A 27 17.95 -2.64 11.82
CA GLU A 27 17.36 -2.12 10.58
C GLU A 27 17.42 -0.58 10.54
N VAL A 28 16.94 0.07 11.60
CA VAL A 28 16.95 1.53 11.73
C VAL A 28 18.38 2.07 11.70
N PHE A 29 19.30 1.40 12.39
CA PHE A 29 20.70 1.81 12.45
C PHE A 29 21.39 1.66 11.09
N GLY A 30 21.17 0.55 10.39
CA GLY A 30 21.72 0.29 9.08
C GLY A 30 21.20 1.27 8.03
N LEU A 31 19.87 1.47 7.98
CA LEU A 31 19.24 2.45 7.09
C LEU A 31 19.79 3.85 7.35
N LYS A 32 19.92 4.26 8.63
CA LYS A 32 20.49 5.56 8.97
C LYS A 32 21.90 5.73 8.39
N LYS A 33 22.77 4.73 8.56
CA LYS A 33 24.14 4.79 8.04
C LYS A 33 24.18 4.93 6.52
N ILE A 34 23.36 4.16 5.79
CA ILE A 34 23.27 4.27 4.32
C ILE A 34 22.81 5.68 3.93
N LEU A 35 21.71 6.15 4.52
CA LEU A 35 21.18 7.48 4.19
C LEU A 35 22.16 8.61 4.54
N GLU A 36 22.93 8.50 5.63
CA GLU A 36 23.97 9.49 5.97
C GLU A 36 25.16 9.44 5.00
N ARG A 37 25.49 8.29 4.40
CA ARG A 37 26.58 8.17 3.42
C ARG A 37 26.25 8.77 2.05
N ILE A 38 25.01 8.64 1.60
CA ILE A 38 24.61 9.05 0.24
C ILE A 38 24.27 10.55 0.14
N VAL A 39 24.12 11.24 1.27
CA VAL A 39 23.93 12.71 1.31
C VAL A 39 25.00 13.41 0.47
N GLY A 40 24.57 14.30 -0.42
CA GLY A 40 25.43 15.04 -1.34
C GLY A 40 26.05 14.20 -2.48
N GLN A 41 25.83 12.89 -2.53
CA GLN A 41 26.35 12.00 -3.56
C GLN A 41 25.29 11.68 -4.62
N ILE A 42 24.08 11.32 -4.18
CA ILE A 42 22.99 10.86 -5.03
C ILE A 42 21.67 11.47 -4.54
N MET A 43 20.88 11.98 -5.48
CA MET A 43 19.52 12.42 -5.20
C MET A 43 18.60 11.21 -5.04
N VAL A 44 18.06 11.00 -3.84
CA VAL A 44 17.13 9.89 -3.57
C VAL A 44 15.70 10.38 -3.70
N SER A 45 15.05 10.00 -4.79
CA SER A 45 13.66 10.35 -5.04
C SER A 45 12.68 9.55 -4.19
N GLU A 46 12.98 8.29 -3.90
CA GLU A 46 12.07 7.38 -3.20
C GLU A 46 12.84 6.35 -2.36
N ILE A 47 12.29 6.01 -1.21
CA ILE A 47 12.68 4.83 -0.43
C ILE A 47 11.41 4.03 -0.14
N VAL A 48 11.48 2.72 -0.36
CA VAL A 48 10.42 1.76 -0.01
C VAL A 48 10.87 0.96 1.21
N THR A 49 10.07 0.95 2.28
CA THR A 49 10.37 0.16 3.49
C THR A 49 9.14 -0.56 4.02
N ASP A 50 9.35 -1.50 4.94
CA ASP A 50 8.24 -2.04 5.73
C ASP A 50 7.54 -0.94 6.55
N ALA A 51 6.30 -1.23 6.98
CA ALA A 51 5.49 -0.36 7.84
C ALA A 51 5.98 -0.34 9.30
N SER A 52 7.27 -0.04 9.51
CA SER A 52 7.92 0.08 10.80
C SER A 52 7.86 1.51 11.32
N ALA A 53 7.23 1.71 12.48
CA ALA A 53 7.11 3.04 13.09
C ALA A 53 8.47 3.68 13.38
N ALA A 54 9.48 2.87 13.71
CA ALA A 54 10.83 3.36 13.97
C ALA A 54 11.53 3.83 12.69
N VAL A 55 11.35 3.11 11.57
CA VAL A 55 11.87 3.51 10.26
C VAL A 55 11.17 4.77 9.76
N ILE A 56 9.84 4.85 9.84
CA ILE A 56 9.07 6.07 9.48
C ILE A 56 9.57 7.28 10.28
N ALA A 57 9.80 7.10 11.60
CA ALA A 57 10.33 8.17 12.44
C ALA A 57 11.76 8.56 12.05
N LEU A 58 12.60 7.59 11.65
CA LEU A 58 13.95 7.86 11.16
C LEU A 58 13.92 8.67 9.86
N VAL A 59 13.13 8.25 8.86
CA VAL A 59 13.07 8.95 7.57
C VAL A 59 12.62 10.40 7.77
N ARG A 60 11.63 10.66 8.63
CA ARG A 60 11.24 12.03 9.01
C ARG A 60 12.42 12.83 9.60
N LYS A 61 13.16 12.25 10.54
CA LYS A 61 14.36 12.89 11.11
C LYS A 61 15.45 13.15 10.07
N MET A 62 15.61 12.27 9.09
CA MET A 62 16.57 12.46 8.00
C MET A 62 16.17 13.63 7.09
N LYS A 63 14.87 13.78 6.78
CA LYS A 63 14.35 14.94 6.06
C LYS A 63 14.59 16.25 6.82
N ASP A 64 14.36 16.25 8.12
CA ASP A 64 14.58 17.44 8.97
C ASP A 64 16.07 17.80 9.06
N LYS A 65 16.94 16.78 9.12
CA LYS A 65 18.40 16.96 9.27
C LYS A 65 19.10 17.35 7.97
N TYR A 66 18.63 16.84 6.83
CA TYR A 66 19.21 17.07 5.50
C TYR A 66 18.12 17.51 4.50
N PRO A 67 17.54 18.73 4.68
CA PRO A 67 16.41 19.17 3.87
C PRO A 67 16.77 19.36 2.39
N ASP A 68 18.00 19.76 2.07
CA ASP A 68 18.45 19.93 0.68
C ASP A 68 18.50 18.60 -0.08
N ASP A 69 18.85 17.51 0.60
CA ASP A 69 18.97 16.17 0.03
C ASP A 69 17.66 15.36 0.07
N PHE A 70 16.81 15.55 1.09
CA PHE A 70 15.68 14.67 1.37
C PHE A 70 14.31 15.35 1.48
N SER A 71 14.18 16.67 1.31
CA SER A 71 12.85 17.32 1.35
C SER A 71 11.87 16.75 0.30
N HIS A 72 12.38 16.42 -0.88
CA HIS A 72 11.62 15.85 -2.01
C HIS A 72 11.47 14.33 -1.94
N LEU A 73 12.20 13.65 -1.05
CA LEU A 73 12.19 12.20 -0.93
C LEU A 73 10.78 11.69 -0.61
N PHE A 74 10.22 10.81 -1.44
CA PHE A 74 9.00 10.08 -1.11
C PHE A 74 9.32 8.86 -0.24
N HIS A 75 8.59 8.68 0.86
CA HIS A 75 8.75 7.48 1.71
C HIS A 75 7.56 6.56 1.50
N ALA A 76 7.74 5.63 0.57
CA ALA A 76 6.78 4.59 0.28
C ALA A 76 6.88 3.46 1.30
N LEU A 77 5.74 2.84 1.58
CA LEU A 77 5.69 1.60 2.35
C LEU A 77 5.48 0.41 1.43
N ASP A 78 5.96 -0.77 1.84
CA ASP A 78 5.72 -2.01 1.10
C ASP A 78 4.22 -2.31 1.00
N ILE A 79 3.73 -2.37 -0.25
CA ILE A 79 2.35 -2.65 -0.63
C ILE A 79 1.94 -4.06 -0.18
N TRP A 80 2.86 -5.03 -0.25
CA TRP A 80 2.59 -6.43 0.08
C TRP A 80 2.05 -6.57 1.51
N HIS A 81 2.72 -5.94 2.47
CA HIS A 81 2.28 -5.99 3.86
C HIS A 81 0.86 -5.43 4.07
N LYS A 82 0.49 -4.38 3.34
CA LYS A 82 -0.84 -3.78 3.45
C LYS A 82 -1.90 -4.59 2.71
N SER A 83 -1.58 -5.16 1.54
CA SER A 83 -2.48 -6.02 0.77
C SER A 83 -2.80 -7.34 1.52
N VAL A 84 -1.83 -7.91 2.24
CA VAL A 84 -2.04 -9.07 3.12
C VAL A 84 -2.99 -8.71 4.28
N LYS A 85 -2.80 -7.55 4.92
CA LYS A 85 -3.69 -7.07 6.00
C LYS A 85 -5.12 -6.83 5.49
N LEU A 86 -5.26 -6.22 4.31
CA LEU A 86 -6.54 -6.02 3.61
C LEU A 86 -7.25 -7.37 3.39
N THR A 87 -6.55 -8.34 2.82
CA THR A 87 -7.10 -9.68 2.55
C THR A 87 -7.56 -10.37 3.84
N LYS A 88 -6.81 -10.25 4.94
CA LYS A 88 -7.22 -10.77 6.26
C LYS A 88 -8.51 -10.12 6.78
N LYS A 89 -8.68 -8.80 6.59
CA LYS A 89 -9.91 -8.09 6.96
C LYS A 89 -11.12 -8.56 6.14
N LEU A 90 -10.95 -8.72 4.83
CA LEU A 90 -11.99 -9.24 3.92
C LEU A 90 -12.36 -10.69 4.25
N ALA A 91 -11.38 -11.55 4.52
CA ALA A 91 -11.61 -12.93 4.94
C ALA A 91 -12.37 -13.00 6.28
N LYS A 92 -12.14 -12.07 7.20
CA LYS A 92 -12.92 -11.95 8.44
C LYS A 92 -14.35 -11.49 8.14
N ALA A 93 -14.54 -10.53 7.25
CA ALA A 93 -15.86 -10.06 6.83
C ALA A 93 -16.68 -11.18 6.18
N ALA A 94 -16.05 -12.01 5.33
CA ALA A 94 -16.69 -13.13 4.65
C ALA A 94 -17.20 -14.24 5.60
N LYS A 95 -16.65 -14.34 6.82
CA LYS A 95 -17.09 -15.31 7.85
C LYS A 95 -18.34 -14.88 8.61
N VAL A 96 -18.81 -13.65 8.41
CA VAL A 96 -20.06 -13.17 9.03
C VAL A 96 -21.23 -13.80 8.28
N LYS A 97 -22.19 -14.40 9.00
CA LYS A 97 -23.40 -14.98 8.41
C LYS A 97 -24.11 -13.99 7.49
N GLY A 98 -24.32 -14.37 6.23
CA GLY A 98 -24.91 -13.53 5.18
C GLY A 98 -23.91 -12.62 4.44
N CYS A 99 -22.61 -12.83 4.63
CA CYS A 99 -21.52 -12.11 3.94
C CYS A 99 -20.58 -13.03 3.15
N GLU A 100 -20.97 -14.28 2.93
CA GLU A 100 -20.11 -15.33 2.36
C GLU A 100 -19.62 -14.97 0.94
N THR A 101 -20.41 -14.20 0.18
CA THR A 101 -20.08 -13.71 -1.18
C THR A 101 -18.84 -12.81 -1.22
N VAL A 102 -18.45 -12.17 -0.10
CA VAL A 102 -17.23 -11.36 -0.01
C VAL A 102 -15.96 -12.17 -0.32
N SER A 103 -15.99 -13.49 -0.11
CA SER A 103 -14.87 -14.37 -0.43
C SER A 103 -14.49 -14.34 -1.93
N GLN A 104 -15.48 -14.26 -2.83
CA GLN A 104 -15.26 -14.20 -4.28
C GLN A 104 -14.55 -12.92 -4.74
N TRP A 105 -14.68 -11.85 -3.93
CA TRP A 105 -14.14 -10.52 -4.24
C TRP A 105 -12.85 -10.20 -3.49
N SER A 106 -12.40 -11.07 -2.58
CA SER A 106 -11.21 -10.78 -1.75
C SER A 106 -9.94 -10.62 -2.59
N GLU A 107 -9.73 -11.47 -3.59
CA GLU A 107 -8.61 -11.37 -4.52
C GLU A 107 -8.75 -10.19 -5.49
N PRO A 108 -9.89 -9.98 -6.18
CA PRO A 108 -10.11 -8.80 -7.00
C PRO A 108 -9.86 -7.48 -6.26
N ILE A 109 -10.36 -7.34 -5.03
CA ILE A 109 -10.14 -6.13 -4.21
C ILE A 109 -8.66 -5.95 -3.87
N ARG A 110 -7.94 -7.04 -3.56
CA ARG A 110 -6.49 -7.00 -3.31
C ARG A 110 -5.71 -6.59 -4.56
N ASN A 111 -6.09 -7.13 -5.71
CA ASN A 111 -5.44 -6.82 -6.99
C ASN A 111 -5.74 -5.38 -7.42
N HIS A 112 -6.97 -4.90 -7.21
CA HIS A 112 -7.34 -3.50 -7.39
C HIS A 112 -6.51 -2.58 -6.50
N PHE A 113 -6.34 -2.93 -5.22
CA PHE A 113 -5.46 -2.17 -4.32
C PHE A 113 -4.03 -2.05 -4.86
N TRP A 114 -3.47 -3.15 -5.38
CA TRP A 114 -2.13 -3.13 -5.99
C TRP A 114 -2.08 -2.23 -7.23
N PHE A 115 -3.10 -2.34 -8.09
CA PHE A 115 -3.24 -1.55 -9.29
C PHE A 115 -3.30 -0.05 -8.99
N VAL A 116 -4.17 0.38 -8.06
CA VAL A 116 -4.30 1.81 -7.75
C VAL A 116 -3.01 2.36 -7.13
N CYS A 117 -2.33 1.63 -6.23
CA CYS A 117 -1.03 2.07 -5.71
C CYS A 117 0.00 2.24 -6.83
N GLN A 118 0.05 1.30 -7.79
CA GLN A 118 0.98 1.38 -8.91
C GLN A 118 0.67 2.52 -9.88
N ASN A 119 -0.61 2.86 -10.06
CA ASN A 119 -1.08 3.78 -11.11
C ASN A 119 -1.33 5.21 -10.60
N SER A 120 -1.20 5.45 -9.30
CA SER A 120 -1.43 6.77 -8.70
C SER A 120 -0.24 7.71 -8.83
N ASN A 121 0.96 7.21 -9.13
CA ASN A 121 2.19 8.00 -9.29
C ASN A 121 2.43 8.99 -8.11
N GLY A 122 2.12 8.57 -6.87
CA GLY A 122 2.26 9.40 -5.67
C GLY A 122 1.16 10.44 -5.46
N ASP A 123 0.13 10.49 -6.30
CA ASP A 123 -1.06 11.33 -6.11
C ASP A 123 -2.03 10.66 -5.12
N GLU A 124 -2.06 11.17 -3.88
CA GLU A 124 -2.90 10.65 -2.81
C GLU A 124 -4.40 10.80 -3.10
N GLU A 125 -4.83 11.88 -3.76
CA GLU A 125 -6.24 12.12 -4.06
C GLU A 125 -6.71 11.14 -5.11
N LYS A 126 -5.97 11.04 -6.22
CA LYS A 126 -6.22 10.05 -7.26
C LYS A 126 -6.26 8.63 -6.70
N LEU A 127 -5.30 8.27 -5.83
CA LEU A 127 -5.26 6.94 -5.22
C LEU A 127 -6.54 6.65 -4.44
N LYS A 128 -7.01 7.61 -3.64
CA LYS A 128 -8.25 7.45 -2.86
C LYS A 128 -9.46 7.30 -3.76
N ASP A 129 -9.59 8.13 -4.79
CA ASP A 129 -10.73 8.11 -5.70
C ASP A 129 -10.80 6.76 -6.45
N ASP A 130 -9.68 6.34 -7.04
CA ASP A 130 -9.57 5.04 -7.70
C ASP A 130 -9.80 3.89 -6.70
N TRP A 131 -9.31 4.00 -5.47
CA TRP A 131 -9.53 3.00 -4.42
C TRP A 131 -11.01 2.83 -4.08
N PHE A 132 -11.77 3.92 -3.98
CA PHE A 132 -13.20 3.86 -3.69
C PHE A 132 -14.03 3.32 -4.86
N GLY A 133 -13.55 3.50 -6.10
CA GLY A 133 -14.11 2.88 -7.31
C GLY A 133 -14.34 1.38 -7.19
N VAL A 134 -13.57 0.67 -6.35
CA VAL A 134 -13.74 -0.77 -6.11
C VAL A 134 -15.15 -1.13 -5.62
N LEU A 135 -15.81 -0.23 -4.87
CA LEU A 135 -17.16 -0.46 -4.35
C LEU A 135 -18.23 -0.46 -5.46
N HIS A 136 -17.99 0.28 -6.54
CA HIS A 136 -18.82 0.27 -7.74
C HIS A 136 -18.59 -1.03 -8.52
N HIS A 137 -17.33 -1.37 -8.76
CA HIS A 137 -16.93 -2.57 -9.49
C HIS A 137 -17.52 -3.86 -8.89
N ILE A 138 -17.39 -4.06 -7.58
CA ILE A 138 -17.92 -5.26 -6.91
C ILE A 138 -19.46 -5.30 -6.85
N ALA A 139 -20.13 -4.17 -7.12
CA ALA A 139 -21.58 -4.07 -7.27
C ALA A 139 -22.04 -4.21 -8.73
N GLY A 140 -21.13 -4.44 -9.68
CA GLY A 140 -21.42 -4.55 -11.10
C GLY A 140 -21.64 -3.21 -11.80
N GLU A 141 -21.31 -2.11 -11.13
CA GLU A 141 -21.34 -0.78 -11.71
C GLU A 141 -19.94 -0.45 -12.25
N HIS A 142 -19.79 -0.53 -13.56
CA HIS A 142 -18.50 -0.32 -14.24
C HIS A 142 -18.28 1.13 -14.71
N GLU A 143 -19.34 1.93 -14.73
CA GLU A 143 -19.34 3.36 -15.04
C GLU A 143 -20.19 4.10 -13.98
N TRP A 144 -19.71 5.24 -13.49
CA TRP A 144 -20.41 6.10 -12.53
C TRP A 144 -20.07 7.57 -12.81
N ILE A 145 -20.70 8.50 -12.09
CA ILE A 145 -20.63 9.95 -12.37
C ILE A 145 -19.19 10.47 -12.43
N ASP A 146 -18.34 9.96 -11.54
CA ASP A 146 -16.97 10.45 -11.34
C ASP A 146 -15.90 9.44 -11.77
N GLY A 147 -16.25 8.41 -12.57
CA GLY A 147 -15.24 7.45 -13.03
C GLY A 147 -15.78 6.17 -13.66
N GLU A 148 -14.84 5.31 -14.04
CA GLU A 148 -15.09 4.01 -14.65
C GLU A 148 -14.02 3.00 -14.27
N CYS A 149 -14.31 1.72 -14.50
CA CYS A 149 -13.33 0.66 -14.30
C CYS A 149 -12.20 0.72 -15.34
N GLN A 150 -10.94 0.72 -14.88
CA GLN A 150 -9.75 0.80 -15.73
C GLN A 150 -9.25 -0.58 -16.20
N HIS A 151 -10.17 -1.48 -16.56
CA HIS A 151 -9.85 -2.81 -17.08
C HIS A 151 -10.48 -3.04 -18.45
N GLY A 152 -9.85 -3.90 -19.26
CA GLY A 152 -10.45 -4.39 -20.52
C GLY A 152 -11.67 -5.29 -20.28
N PRO A 153 -12.22 -5.92 -21.32
CA PRO A 153 -13.33 -6.87 -21.16
C PRO A 153 -13.00 -7.95 -20.14
N LEU A 154 -13.92 -8.20 -19.21
CA LEU A 154 -13.76 -9.25 -18.20
C LEU A 154 -13.67 -10.62 -18.87
N VAL A 155 -12.75 -11.46 -18.38
CA VAL A 155 -12.67 -12.86 -18.82
C VAL A 155 -13.76 -13.70 -18.14
N ALA A 156 -14.05 -14.90 -18.68
CA ALA A 156 -15.13 -15.76 -18.17
C ALA A 156 -15.07 -15.98 -16.64
N SER A 157 -13.88 -16.22 -16.09
CA SER A 157 -13.65 -16.40 -14.64
C SER A 157 -13.90 -15.14 -13.80
N GLU A 158 -13.93 -13.96 -14.42
CA GLU A 158 -14.30 -12.70 -13.79
C GLU A 158 -15.81 -12.47 -13.84
N THR A 159 -16.47 -12.91 -14.91
CA THR A 159 -17.93 -12.83 -15.09
C THR A 159 -18.73 -13.82 -14.24
N GLU A 160 -18.11 -14.90 -13.76
CA GLU A 160 -18.75 -15.90 -12.89
C GLU A 160 -18.97 -15.42 -11.44
N LYS A 161 -18.42 -14.25 -11.07
CA LYS A 161 -18.53 -13.71 -9.72
C LYS A 161 -19.92 -13.12 -9.46
N THR A 162 -20.46 -13.40 -8.28
CA THR A 162 -21.73 -12.84 -7.82
C THR A 162 -21.51 -11.42 -7.31
N TYR A 163 -22.01 -10.43 -8.04
CA TYR A 163 -22.00 -9.04 -7.60
C TYR A 163 -22.71 -8.86 -6.25
N LEU A 164 -22.23 -7.91 -5.46
CA LEU A 164 -22.84 -7.55 -4.19
C LEU A 164 -23.96 -6.53 -4.40
N ASP A 165 -25.16 -6.85 -3.93
CA ASP A 165 -26.24 -5.87 -3.83
C ASP A 165 -25.80 -4.70 -2.93
N LYS A 166 -26.03 -3.46 -3.38
CA LYS A 166 -25.54 -2.23 -2.72
C LYS A 166 -26.10 -2.03 -1.31
N ASN A 167 -27.24 -2.64 -0.99
CA ASN A 167 -27.93 -2.59 0.30
C ASN A 167 -27.74 -3.87 1.12
N SER A 168 -26.99 -4.85 0.60
CA SER A 168 -26.72 -6.09 1.31
C SER A 168 -25.81 -5.90 2.52
N LYS A 169 -25.98 -6.79 3.49
CA LYS A 169 -25.07 -6.92 4.64
C LYS A 169 -23.62 -7.19 4.21
N ALA A 170 -23.45 -7.92 3.11
CA ALA A 170 -22.15 -8.22 2.52
C ALA A 170 -21.43 -6.95 2.02
N MET A 171 -22.14 -6.09 1.28
CA MET A 171 -21.62 -4.78 0.85
C MET A 171 -21.30 -3.88 2.05
N GLU A 172 -22.16 -3.84 3.07
CA GLU A 172 -21.88 -3.07 4.29
C GLU A 172 -20.59 -3.56 4.99
N ALA A 173 -20.36 -4.87 5.03
CA ALA A 173 -19.15 -5.45 5.60
C ALA A 173 -17.89 -5.08 4.79
N VAL A 174 -17.97 -5.02 3.46
CA VAL A 174 -16.87 -4.56 2.60
C VAL A 174 -16.61 -3.07 2.79
N ARG A 175 -17.66 -2.21 2.80
CA ARG A 175 -17.52 -0.77 3.06
C ARG A 175 -16.76 -0.49 4.36
N LYS A 176 -17.03 -1.24 5.44
CA LYS A 176 -16.29 -1.13 6.71
C LYS A 176 -14.79 -1.43 6.60
N VAL A 177 -14.38 -2.21 5.60
CA VAL A 177 -12.96 -2.51 5.32
C VAL A 177 -12.35 -1.44 4.41
N ILE A 178 -13.02 -1.11 3.30
CA ILE A 178 -12.53 -0.18 2.27
C ILE A 178 -12.45 1.26 2.79
N LEU A 179 -13.47 1.68 3.56
CA LEU A 179 -13.61 3.02 4.13
C LEU A 179 -13.04 3.13 5.56
N ASP A 180 -12.30 2.10 6.03
CA ASP A 180 -11.66 2.15 7.35
C ASP A 180 -10.74 3.37 7.43
N GLN A 181 -11.03 4.31 8.33
CA GLN A 181 -10.33 5.60 8.41
C GLN A 181 -8.81 5.44 8.56
N ARG A 182 -8.34 4.43 9.30
CA ARG A 182 -6.91 4.16 9.46
C ARG A 182 -6.28 3.62 8.18
N PHE A 183 -7.00 2.78 7.44
CA PHE A 183 -6.56 2.29 6.14
C PHE A 183 -6.45 3.42 5.12
N VAL A 184 -7.51 4.23 5.00
CA VAL A 184 -7.58 5.37 4.07
C VAL A 184 -6.54 6.44 4.41
N LYS A 185 -6.41 6.81 5.69
CA LYS A 185 -5.41 7.80 6.13
C LYS A 185 -3.98 7.32 5.89
N SER A 186 -3.72 6.02 5.77
CA SER A 186 -2.37 5.53 5.48
C SER A 186 -2.12 5.34 3.98
N LEU A 187 -3.01 5.82 3.10
CA LEU A 187 -2.80 5.72 1.65
C LEU A 187 -1.76 6.71 1.12
N TYR A 188 -1.48 7.84 1.79
CA TYR A 188 -0.40 8.77 1.40
C TYR A 188 1.01 8.16 1.36
N HIS A 189 1.17 6.94 1.89
CA HIS A 189 2.41 6.17 1.88
C HIS A 189 2.57 5.28 0.64
N TYR A 190 1.60 5.29 -0.26
CA TYR A 190 1.50 4.41 -1.42
C TYR A 190 1.11 5.23 -2.64
#